data_AF-A0AAD6AFB7-F1
#
_entry.id   AF-A0AAD6AFB7-F1
#
_cell.length_a   1.000
_cell.length_b   1.000
_cell.length_c   1.000
_cell.angle_alpha   90.00
_cell.angle_beta   90.00
_cell.angle_gamma   90.00
#
_symmetry.space_group_name_H-M   'P 1'
#
loop_
_entity.id
_entity.type
_entity.pdbx_description
1 polymer ?
#
loop_
_entity_poly.entity_id
_entity_poly.type
_entity_poly.pdbx_seq_one_letter_code
_entity_poly.pdbx_strand_id
1 'polypeptide(L)'
;MQRAIYQHVKFTFCPESIREVTGYVLVALNQFDYLPLENLRIIRGTKLYEGRYSLAIFLNYRRDGYYGLRQLGLRNLTEVLNGGVYVDQNKFLCHADTIHWRDIIKNPQAELLVVPSNNSNLGCRRCHRSCNGRCWGHQEDQCQTLTKTVCAEQCDGRCFGPYVSDCCHRECAGGCAGPKDTDCFACTNFNDSGACVTQCPQPFVYNPTSFQLEHNPRAKYTYGAFCVKKCPHNFVVDHSSCVRACPSNKMEVEENRIKMCLPCTDICPKVCDGIGTGSLQAAQTVDASNIDNFVNCTKINGNLIFLITGIKG
;
A
#
# COMPACT_ATOMS: atom_id res chain seq x y z
N MET A 1 -36.26 -2.79 31.58
CA MET A 1 -34.85 -3.05 31.98
C MET A 1 -34.18 -3.80 30.83
N GLN A 2 -33.80 -3.08 29.77
CA GLN A 2 -33.33 -3.67 28.51
C GLN A 2 -31.84 -3.40 28.41
N ARG A 3 -31.03 -4.46 28.61
CA ARG A 3 -29.57 -4.42 28.52
C ARG A 3 -29.19 -4.07 27.08
N ALA A 4 -28.66 -2.86 26.88
CA ALA A 4 -27.98 -2.50 25.65
C ALA A 4 -26.73 -3.38 25.53
N ILE A 5 -26.74 -4.26 24.52
CA ILE A 5 -25.58 -5.04 24.13
C ILE A 5 -24.57 -4.04 23.56
N TYR A 6 -23.57 -3.69 24.38
CA TYR A 6 -22.37 -2.97 23.95
C TYR A 6 -21.63 -3.84 22.93
N GLN A 7 -21.90 -3.64 21.64
CA GLN A 7 -20.99 -4.09 20.60
C GLN A 7 -19.82 -3.10 20.55
N HIS A 8 -18.87 -3.27 21.47
CA HIS A 8 -17.50 -2.92 21.15
C HIS A 8 -17.15 -3.71 19.90
N VAL A 9 -17.00 -3.03 18.76
CA VAL A 9 -16.27 -3.59 17.64
C VAL A 9 -14.83 -3.74 18.15
N LYS A 10 -14.54 -4.84 18.85
CA LYS A 10 -13.18 -5.29 19.06
C LYS A 10 -12.68 -5.64 17.67
N PHE A 11 -11.76 -4.85 17.16
CA PHE A 11 -10.94 -5.27 16.03
C PHE A 11 -10.34 -6.64 16.42
N THR A 12 -10.90 -7.73 15.89
CA THR A 12 -10.45 -9.10 16.17
C THR A 12 -9.08 -9.35 15.51
N PHE A 13 -8.65 -8.43 14.65
CA PHE A 13 -7.34 -8.28 14.06
C PHE A 13 -6.63 -7.12 14.75
N CYS A 14 -5.47 -7.33 15.38
CA CYS A 14 -4.77 -6.28 16.13
C CYS A 14 -4.28 -5.17 15.19
N PRO A 15 -4.96 -4.00 15.10
CA PRO A 15 -4.60 -2.94 14.15
C PRO A 15 -3.22 -2.34 14.51
N GLU A 16 -2.78 -2.54 15.75
CA GLU A 16 -1.46 -2.20 16.26
C GLU A 16 -0.33 -2.93 15.51
N SER A 17 -0.58 -4.02 14.79
CA SER A 17 0.48 -4.71 14.03
C SER A 17 0.81 -4.06 12.68
N ILE A 18 -0.07 -3.19 12.18
CA ILE A 18 0.03 -2.63 10.83
C ILE A 18 1.12 -1.56 10.81
N ARG A 19 2.14 -1.77 9.97
CA ARG A 19 3.25 -0.82 9.77
C ARG A 19 3.25 -0.14 8.42
N GLU A 20 2.69 -0.78 7.40
CA GLU A 20 2.72 -0.30 6.03
C GLU A 20 1.40 -0.65 5.33
N VAL A 21 0.88 0.31 4.55
CA VAL A 21 -0.26 0.12 3.66
C VAL A 21 0.19 0.43 2.24
N THR A 22 0.08 -0.54 1.33
CA THR A 22 0.52 -0.39 -0.07
C THR A 22 -0.46 0.45 -0.91
N GLY A 23 -1.75 0.36 -0.63
CA GLY A 23 -2.81 1.12 -1.30
C GLY A 23 -3.09 2.45 -0.61
N TYR A 24 -4.37 2.66 -0.28
CA TYR A 24 -4.88 3.81 0.48
C TYR A 24 -5.53 3.34 1.79
N VAL A 25 -5.71 4.27 2.73
CA VAL A 25 -6.44 4.09 3.98
C VAL A 25 -7.73 4.91 3.93
N LEU A 26 -8.87 4.23 4.01
CA LEU A 26 -10.20 4.85 4.05
C LEU A 26 -10.85 4.59 5.40
N VAL A 27 -11.17 5.66 6.13
CA VAL A 27 -11.87 5.63 7.41
C VAL A 27 -13.12 6.49 7.27
N ALA A 28 -14.25 5.86 6.93
CA ALA A 28 -15.49 6.57 6.74
C ALA A 28 -16.68 5.87 7.39
N LEU A 29 -17.68 6.66 7.81
CA LEU A 29 -18.95 6.18 8.35
C LEU A 29 -18.82 5.34 9.64
N ASN A 30 -17.75 5.53 10.40
CA ASN A 30 -17.52 4.83 11.66
C ASN A 30 -18.08 5.58 12.88
N GLN A 31 -18.18 4.87 14.00
CA GLN A 31 -18.71 5.39 15.28
C GLN A 31 -17.74 5.18 16.46
N PHE A 32 -16.59 4.57 16.23
CA PHE A 32 -15.56 4.42 17.26
C PHE A 32 -14.92 5.78 17.59
N ASP A 33 -14.38 5.91 18.79
CA ASP A 33 -13.76 7.13 19.32
C ASP A 33 -12.27 7.28 18.97
N TYR A 34 -11.57 6.15 18.83
CA TYR A 34 -10.13 6.10 18.57
C TYR A 34 -9.78 5.19 17.39
N LEU A 35 -8.88 5.66 16.51
CA LEU A 35 -8.28 4.86 15.44
C LEU A 35 -6.92 4.31 15.87
N PRO A 36 -6.78 3.02 16.26
CA PRO A 36 -5.55 2.47 16.85
C PRO A 36 -4.52 2.03 15.79
N LEU A 37 -4.07 2.94 14.93
CA LEU A 37 -3.06 2.67 13.89
C LEU A 37 -1.67 3.19 14.29
N GLU A 38 -1.30 3.01 15.56
CA GLU A 38 -0.14 3.69 16.15
C GLU A 38 1.19 3.27 15.54
N ASN A 39 1.25 2.07 14.98
CA ASN A 39 2.45 1.52 14.35
C ASN A 39 2.50 1.76 12.85
N LEU A 40 1.46 2.35 12.25
CA LEU A 40 1.45 2.66 10.83
C LEU A 40 2.50 3.74 10.55
N ARG A 41 3.48 3.41 9.71
CA ARG A 41 4.59 4.30 9.35
C ARG A 41 4.44 4.94 8.00
N ILE A 42 3.92 4.16 7.04
CA ILE A 42 3.92 4.53 5.63
C ILE A 42 2.64 4.10 4.91
N ILE A 43 2.12 5.00 4.08
CA ILE A 43 1.09 4.71 3.08
C ILE A 43 1.69 4.94 1.70
N ARG A 44 1.78 3.89 0.86
CA ARG A 44 2.46 3.98 -0.44
C ARG A 44 1.61 4.65 -1.52
N GLY A 45 0.28 4.51 -1.47
CA GLY A 45 -0.60 5.13 -2.48
C GLY A 45 -0.47 4.54 -3.88
N THR A 46 -0.23 3.22 -4.01
CA THR A 46 -0.22 2.53 -5.32
C THR A 46 -1.61 2.48 -5.95
N LYS A 47 -2.65 2.58 -5.12
CA LYS A 47 -4.05 2.86 -5.49
C LYS A 47 -4.52 4.01 -4.63
N LEU A 48 -5.40 4.85 -5.18
CA LEU A 48 -5.92 6.05 -4.52
C LEU A 48 -7.45 6.01 -4.44
N TYR A 49 -7.99 6.48 -3.33
CA TYR A 49 -9.42 6.72 -3.18
C TYR A 49 -9.82 7.91 -4.07
N GLU A 50 -10.88 7.73 -4.86
CA GLU A 50 -11.34 8.67 -5.90
C GLU A 50 -10.22 9.11 -6.87
N GLY A 51 -9.17 8.30 -7.01
CA GLY A 51 -8.00 8.64 -7.83
C GLY A 51 -7.11 9.75 -7.27
N ARG A 52 -7.36 10.26 -6.05
CA ARG A 52 -6.65 11.43 -5.50
C ARG A 52 -6.03 11.20 -4.13
N TYR A 53 -6.74 10.53 -3.22
CA TYR A 53 -6.34 10.49 -1.81
C TYR A 53 -5.78 9.11 -1.42
N SER A 54 -4.66 9.12 -0.71
CA SER A 54 -4.10 7.92 -0.07
C SER A 54 -4.52 7.79 1.38
N LEU A 55 -4.95 8.88 2.01
CA LEU A 55 -5.62 8.87 3.31
C LEU A 55 -6.92 9.68 3.21
N ALA A 56 -8.05 9.03 3.47
CA ALA A 56 -9.37 9.67 3.49
C ALA A 56 -10.10 9.33 4.79
N ILE A 57 -10.43 10.37 5.57
CA ILE A 57 -11.08 10.26 6.88
C ILE A 57 -12.28 11.19 6.91
N PHE A 58 -13.51 10.68 6.83
CA PHE A 58 -14.70 11.53 6.81
C PHE A 58 -15.97 10.88 7.32
N LEU A 59 -16.92 11.70 7.78
CA LEU A 59 -18.24 11.25 8.25
C LEU A 59 -18.18 10.18 9.36
N ASN A 60 -17.15 10.19 10.21
CA ASN A 60 -17.02 9.23 11.31
C ASN A 60 -17.77 9.68 12.56
N TYR A 61 -19.09 9.87 12.43
CA TYR A 61 -19.98 10.18 13.53
C TYR A 61 -21.41 9.77 13.19
N ARG A 62 -22.21 9.50 14.22
CA ARG A 62 -23.64 9.25 14.04
C ARG A 62 -24.39 10.59 14.03
N ARG A 63 -25.27 10.81 13.04
CA ARG A 63 -26.03 12.09 12.91
C ARG A 63 -26.85 12.43 14.17
N ASP A 64 -27.43 11.40 14.80
CA ASP A 64 -28.28 11.54 15.99
C ASP A 64 -27.53 11.28 17.31
N GLY A 65 -26.21 11.10 17.26
CA GLY A 65 -25.41 10.63 18.40
C GLY A 65 -24.41 11.66 18.93
N TYR A 66 -23.98 11.45 20.18
CA TYR A 66 -22.86 12.13 20.83
C TYR A 66 -21.51 11.37 20.66
N TYR A 67 -21.50 10.38 19.77
CA TYR A 67 -20.40 9.46 19.57
C TYR A 67 -19.89 9.52 18.12
N GLY A 68 -18.58 9.47 17.99
CA GLY A 68 -17.85 9.48 16.73
C GLY A 68 -16.36 9.58 17.00
N LEU A 69 -15.59 9.60 15.92
CA LEU A 69 -14.14 9.64 15.95
C LEU A 69 -13.65 10.92 16.61
N ARG A 70 -12.86 10.76 17.68
CA ARG A 70 -12.30 11.86 18.48
C ARG A 70 -10.81 12.02 18.29
N GLN A 71 -10.09 10.91 18.10
CA GLN A 71 -8.63 10.92 18.03
C GLN A 71 -8.10 9.93 16.99
N LEU A 72 -7.07 10.35 16.26
CA LEU A 72 -6.32 9.51 15.33
C LEU A 72 -5.04 9.01 16.01
N GLY A 73 -4.90 7.70 16.17
CA GLY A 73 -3.66 7.09 16.63
C GLY A 73 -2.65 6.93 15.50
N LEU A 74 -2.21 8.01 14.86
CA LEU A 74 -1.29 7.98 13.71
C LEU A 74 0.10 8.52 14.04
N ARG A 75 0.54 8.38 15.30
CA ARG A 75 1.78 8.98 15.79
C ARG A 75 3.05 8.63 15.01
N ASN A 76 3.11 7.41 14.48
CA ASN A 76 4.26 6.96 13.70
C ASN A 76 4.09 7.18 12.19
N LEU A 77 2.96 7.73 11.71
CA LEU A 77 2.74 7.99 10.30
C LEU A 77 3.55 9.20 9.89
N THR A 78 4.70 8.95 9.26
CA THR A 78 5.61 9.99 8.80
C THR A 78 5.76 10.02 7.29
N GLU A 79 5.16 9.08 6.55
CA GLU A 79 5.28 9.03 5.09
C GLU A 79 3.97 8.69 4.37
N VAL A 80 3.61 9.55 3.41
CA VAL A 80 2.66 9.26 2.34
C VAL A 80 3.41 9.43 1.01
N LEU A 81 3.74 8.33 0.34
CA LEU A 81 4.59 8.38 -0.87
C LEU A 81 3.85 8.97 -2.07
N ASN A 82 2.59 8.59 -2.26
CA ASN A 82 1.74 9.05 -3.35
C ASN A 82 0.32 9.30 -2.85
N GLY A 83 -0.38 10.22 -3.51
CA GLY A 83 -1.73 10.64 -3.15
C GLY A 83 -1.79 11.71 -2.06
N GLY A 84 -2.96 12.33 -1.97
CA GLY A 84 -3.29 13.38 -1.02
C GLY A 84 -3.89 12.89 0.29
N VAL A 85 -4.20 13.85 1.16
CA VAL A 85 -4.90 13.62 2.43
C VAL A 85 -6.21 14.40 2.45
N TYR A 86 -7.30 13.70 2.75
CA TYR A 86 -8.65 14.24 2.89
C TYR A 86 -9.17 13.95 4.30
N VAL A 87 -9.37 14.99 5.11
CA VAL A 87 -9.95 14.91 6.45
C VAL A 87 -11.03 15.98 6.57
N ASP A 88 -12.29 15.56 6.47
CA ASP A 88 -13.43 16.49 6.51
C ASP A 88 -14.64 15.84 7.17
N GLN A 89 -15.57 16.66 7.65
CA GLN A 89 -16.85 16.22 8.20
C GLN A 89 -16.70 15.16 9.30
N ASN A 90 -15.74 15.34 10.22
CA ASN A 90 -15.63 14.51 11.42
C ASN A 90 -16.01 15.33 12.65
N LYS A 91 -17.31 15.39 12.96
CA LYS A 91 -17.89 16.31 13.96
C LYS A 91 -17.15 16.32 15.32
N PHE A 92 -16.59 15.19 15.76
CA PHE A 92 -15.96 15.05 17.08
C PHE A 92 -14.43 14.97 17.04
N LEU A 93 -13.81 15.01 15.85
CA LEU A 93 -12.38 14.79 15.69
C LEU A 93 -11.59 16.01 16.15
N CYS A 94 -10.61 15.78 17.03
CA CYS A 94 -9.68 16.79 17.53
C CYS A 94 -8.29 16.62 16.92
N HIS A 95 -7.48 17.69 16.98
CA HIS A 95 -6.04 17.74 16.72
C HIS A 95 -5.55 17.49 15.27
N ALA A 96 -6.36 16.88 14.40
CA ALA A 96 -5.96 16.61 13.01
C ALA A 96 -5.61 17.89 12.20
N ASP A 97 -6.18 19.03 12.60
CA ASP A 97 -5.89 20.37 12.09
C ASP A 97 -4.51 20.90 12.53
N THR A 98 -3.98 20.42 13.65
CA THR A 98 -2.67 20.83 14.18
C THR A 98 -1.49 20.13 13.50
N ILE A 99 -1.76 19.03 12.80
CA ILE A 99 -0.74 18.21 12.15
C ILE A 99 -0.15 18.94 10.94
N HIS A 100 1.18 18.95 10.85
CA HIS A 100 1.89 19.44 9.68
C HIS A 100 1.93 18.37 8.59
N TRP A 101 0.84 18.26 7.82
CA TRP A 101 0.68 17.25 6.76
C TRP A 101 1.70 17.34 5.62
N ARG A 102 2.27 18.54 5.38
CA ARG A 102 3.31 18.74 4.36
C ARG A 102 4.64 18.04 4.69
N ASP A 103 4.88 17.74 5.97
CA ASP A 103 5.99 16.89 6.40
C ASP A 103 5.74 15.42 6.05
N ILE A 104 4.49 14.95 6.19
CA ILE A 104 4.11 13.56 5.96
C ILE A 104 4.02 13.25 4.46
N ILE A 105 3.39 14.14 3.68
CA ILE A 105 3.17 13.95 2.25
C ILE A 105 4.47 14.18 1.47
N LYS A 106 4.93 13.15 0.73
CA LYS A 106 6.13 13.23 -0.09
C LYS A 106 5.97 14.22 -1.23
N ASN A 107 4.89 14.06 -2.02
CA ASN A 107 4.62 14.89 -3.18
C ASN A 107 3.99 16.24 -2.80
N PRO A 108 4.69 17.38 -2.97
CA PRO A 108 4.15 18.69 -2.61
C PRO A 108 2.94 19.12 -3.46
N GLN A 109 2.74 18.52 -4.63
CA GLN A 109 1.60 18.80 -5.50
C GLN A 109 0.35 17.96 -5.16
N ALA A 110 0.46 17.02 -4.23
CA ALA A 110 -0.69 16.21 -3.83
C ALA A 110 -1.74 17.07 -3.09
N GLU A 111 -3.00 16.69 -3.28
CA GLU A 111 -4.12 17.41 -2.71
C GLU A 111 -4.14 17.27 -1.17
N LEU A 112 -4.33 18.38 -0.47
CA LEU A 112 -4.42 18.40 0.98
C LEU A 112 -5.67 19.18 1.37
N LEU A 113 -6.68 18.47 1.85
CA LEU A 113 -7.89 19.06 2.40
C LEU A 113 -8.10 18.54 3.81
N VAL A 114 -7.76 19.38 4.79
CA VAL A 114 -8.06 19.11 6.20
C VAL A 114 -8.90 20.27 6.71
N VAL A 115 -10.17 19.98 6.97
CA VAL A 115 -11.12 20.97 7.48
C VAL A 115 -11.17 20.84 9.00
N PRO A 116 -10.80 21.89 9.75
CA PRO A 116 -10.91 21.87 11.20
C PRO A 116 -12.36 21.66 11.63
N SER A 117 -12.57 20.73 12.56
CA SER A 117 -13.84 20.66 13.29
C SER A 117 -14.07 21.99 13.99
N ASN A 118 -15.32 22.47 14.06
CA ASN A 118 -15.65 23.72 14.72
C ASN A 118 -15.44 23.56 16.25
N ASN A 119 -14.20 23.79 16.69
CA ASN A 119 -13.61 23.38 17.98
C ASN A 119 -14.18 24.14 19.19
N SER A 120 -14.98 25.19 18.98
CA SER A 120 -15.47 26.09 20.02
C SER A 120 -16.45 25.43 21.01
N ASN A 121 -17.13 24.34 20.63
CA ASN A 121 -18.18 23.71 21.46
C ASN A 121 -17.87 22.27 21.93
N LEU A 122 -16.71 21.69 21.58
CA LEU A 122 -16.46 20.24 21.70
C LEU A 122 -15.43 19.80 22.76
N GLY A 123 -14.81 20.75 23.48
CA GLY A 123 -13.93 20.43 24.61
C GLY A 123 -12.61 19.73 24.23
N CYS A 124 -12.13 19.89 22.99
CA CYS A 124 -10.81 19.41 22.61
C CYS A 124 -9.74 20.07 23.50
N ARG A 125 -8.95 19.26 24.21
CA ARG A 125 -7.81 19.77 24.97
C ARG A 125 -6.75 20.26 24.00
N ARG A 126 -5.90 21.20 24.42
CA ARG A 126 -4.76 21.66 23.59
C ARG A 126 -3.68 20.58 23.55
N CYS A 127 -2.80 20.62 22.55
CA CYS A 127 -1.59 19.79 22.55
C CYS A 127 -0.77 20.01 23.83
N HIS A 128 -0.02 18.98 24.24
CA HIS A 128 0.98 19.14 25.29
C HIS A 128 1.99 20.23 24.94
N ARG A 129 2.55 20.90 25.96
CA ARG A 129 3.46 22.03 25.76
C ARG A 129 4.73 21.64 24.98
N SER A 130 5.24 20.43 25.17
CA SER A 130 6.43 19.94 24.45
C SER A 130 6.18 19.65 22.97
N CYS A 131 4.93 19.52 22.52
CA CYS A 131 4.61 19.26 21.12
C CYS A 131 4.70 20.48 20.21
N ASN A 132 5.00 21.67 20.75
CA ASN A 132 5.05 22.93 19.99
C ASN A 132 3.81 23.16 19.11
N GLY A 133 2.65 22.74 19.61
CA GLY A 133 1.36 22.91 18.95
C GLY A 133 1.03 21.89 17.85
N ARG A 134 1.82 20.82 17.64
CA ARG A 134 1.55 19.77 16.64
C ARG A 134 1.42 18.41 17.30
N CYS A 135 0.21 17.86 17.34
CA CYS A 135 -0.02 16.61 18.05
C CYS A 135 -1.15 15.80 17.44
N TRP A 136 -1.11 14.49 17.67
CA TRP A 136 -2.20 13.57 17.38
C TRP A 136 -3.20 13.46 18.54
N GLY A 137 -2.83 13.96 19.72
CA GLY A 137 -3.64 13.99 20.94
C GLY A 137 -3.03 14.85 22.04
N HIS A 138 -3.68 14.93 23.20
CA HIS A 138 -3.30 15.84 24.28
C HIS A 138 -1.98 15.49 25.00
N GLN A 139 -1.56 14.23 24.99
CA GLN A 139 -0.44 13.74 25.79
C GLN A 139 0.93 14.08 25.17
N GLU A 140 1.98 14.04 25.99
CA GLU A 140 3.36 14.28 25.56
C GLU A 140 3.87 13.23 24.56
N ASP A 141 3.45 11.97 24.68
CA ASP A 141 3.83 10.88 23.78
C ASP A 141 3.01 10.85 22.47
N GLN A 142 2.18 11.88 22.26
CA GLN A 142 1.30 12.05 21.11
C GLN A 142 1.71 13.24 20.23
N CYS A 143 2.90 13.80 20.44
CA CYS A 143 3.45 14.84 19.56
C CYS A 143 3.70 14.31 18.15
N GLN A 144 3.61 15.19 17.16
CA GLN A 144 4.03 14.87 15.80
C GLN A 144 5.57 14.94 15.69
N THR A 145 6.18 13.82 15.29
CA THR A 145 7.60 13.80 14.90
C THR A 145 7.74 14.32 13.47
N LEU A 146 8.60 15.32 13.27
CA LEU A 146 8.89 15.90 11.95
C LEU A 146 10.15 15.27 11.39
N THR A 147 10.12 14.83 10.14
CA THR A 147 11.24 14.12 9.52
C THR A 147 11.62 14.66 8.14
N LYS A 148 11.03 15.76 7.69
CA LYS A 148 11.30 16.38 6.38
C LYS A 148 11.53 17.89 6.49
N THR A 149 10.62 18.63 7.13
CA THR A 149 10.68 20.10 7.12
C THR A 149 11.69 20.70 8.09
N VAL A 150 12.20 19.89 9.02
CA VAL A 150 13.19 20.30 10.03
C VAL A 150 14.63 19.95 9.63
N CYS A 151 14.79 19.28 8.49
CA CYS A 151 16.07 18.77 8.03
C CYS A 151 16.97 19.89 7.51
N ALA A 152 18.27 19.64 7.55
CA ALA A 152 19.24 20.50 6.86
C ALA A 152 19.00 20.48 5.34
N GLU A 153 19.31 21.59 4.65
CA GLU A 153 19.10 21.74 3.21
C GLU A 153 19.88 20.71 2.37
N GLN A 154 20.97 20.16 2.92
CA GLN A 154 21.80 19.15 2.27
C GLN A 154 21.20 17.74 2.34
N CYS A 155 20.13 17.52 3.11
CA CYS A 155 19.50 16.21 3.17
C CYS A 155 18.67 15.97 1.90
N ASP A 156 18.96 14.89 1.18
CA ASP A 156 18.21 14.49 -0.03
C ASP A 156 16.76 14.05 0.24
N GLY A 157 16.42 13.77 1.50
CA GLY A 157 15.13 13.18 1.86
C GLY A 157 14.71 13.46 3.28
N ARG A 158 14.76 12.42 4.13
CA ARG A 158 14.32 12.47 5.52
C ARG A 158 15.49 12.74 6.47
N CYS A 159 15.20 13.09 7.71
CA CYS A 159 16.19 13.21 8.78
C CYS A 159 15.58 12.78 10.13
N PHE A 160 16.46 12.55 11.11
CA PHE A 160 16.09 12.33 12.51
C PHE A 160 16.53 13.47 13.44
N GLY A 161 17.07 14.54 12.86
CA GLY A 161 17.52 15.74 13.54
C GLY A 161 17.83 16.87 12.54
N PRO A 162 18.12 18.09 13.02
CA PRO A 162 18.28 19.27 12.16
C PRO A 162 19.69 19.40 11.55
N TYR A 163 20.66 18.60 11.98
CA TYR A 163 22.04 18.70 11.51
C TYR A 163 22.26 17.83 10.27
N VAL A 164 23.29 18.16 9.48
CA VAL A 164 23.68 17.38 8.29
C VAL A 164 24.11 15.94 8.65
N SER A 165 24.64 15.74 9.86
CA SER A 165 24.95 14.40 10.39
C SER A 165 23.71 13.53 10.60
N ASP A 166 22.52 14.15 10.66
CA ASP A 166 21.27 13.51 11.00
C ASP A 166 20.40 13.22 9.77
N CYS A 167 20.96 13.44 8.57
CA CYS A 167 20.30 13.06 7.33
C CYS A 167 20.17 11.54 7.24
N CYS A 168 18.99 11.08 6.84
CA CYS A 168 18.76 9.68 6.52
C CYS A 168 19.35 9.34 5.15
N HIS A 169 19.59 8.05 4.93
CA HIS A 169 19.88 7.56 3.59
C HIS A 169 18.74 7.90 2.63
N ARG A 170 19.06 8.24 1.37
CA ARG A 170 18.08 8.65 0.34
C ARG A 170 16.99 7.61 0.06
N GLU A 171 17.28 6.33 0.32
CA GLU A 171 16.31 5.23 0.14
C GLU A 171 15.37 5.06 1.34
N CYS A 172 15.58 5.80 2.43
CA CYS A 172 14.68 5.75 3.58
C CYS A 172 13.37 6.49 3.30
N ALA A 173 12.27 5.89 3.75
CA ALA A 173 10.94 6.46 3.75
C ALA A 173 10.46 6.65 5.19
N GLY A 174 9.87 7.81 5.47
CA GLY A 174 9.31 8.22 6.76
C GLY A 174 10.34 8.67 7.81
N GLY A 175 11.57 8.16 7.75
CA GLY A 175 12.64 8.50 8.68
C GLY A 175 13.61 7.35 8.86
N CYS A 176 14.54 7.51 9.81
CA CYS A 176 15.56 6.52 10.11
C CYS A 176 16.03 6.67 11.56
N ALA A 177 16.75 5.66 12.04
CA ALA A 177 17.47 5.69 13.33
C ALA A 177 18.96 6.01 13.17
N GLY A 178 19.44 6.16 11.93
CA GLY A 178 20.84 6.37 11.59
C GLY A 178 21.02 6.64 10.08
N PRO A 179 22.25 6.98 9.65
CA PRO A 179 22.50 7.44 8.28
C PRO A 179 22.56 6.31 7.23
N LYS A 180 22.55 5.04 7.64
CA LYS A 180 22.69 3.91 6.70
C LYS A 180 21.35 3.52 6.07
N ASP A 181 21.44 2.85 4.93
CA ASP A 181 20.29 2.24 4.23
C ASP A 181 19.62 1.10 5.02
N THR A 182 20.29 0.56 6.04
CA THR A 182 19.75 -0.43 6.99
C THR A 182 19.00 0.17 8.17
N ASP A 183 19.15 1.46 8.41
CA ASP A 183 18.62 2.13 9.60
C ASP A 183 17.26 2.81 9.32
N CYS A 184 16.71 2.61 8.12
CA CYS A 184 15.46 3.20 7.67
C CYS A 184 14.25 2.62 8.43
N PHE A 185 13.26 3.46 8.68
CA PHE A 185 11.96 3.01 9.21
C PHE A 185 11.14 2.22 8.20
N ALA A 186 11.23 2.61 6.93
CA ALA A 186 10.68 1.90 5.78
C ALA A 186 11.53 2.20 4.55
N CYS A 187 11.43 1.37 3.51
CA CYS A 187 12.13 1.61 2.24
C CYS A 187 11.24 2.35 1.26
N THR A 188 11.82 3.35 0.59
CA THR A 188 11.16 4.06 -0.53
C THR A 188 10.83 3.09 -1.66
N ASN A 189 11.80 2.27 -2.06
CA ASN A 189 11.70 1.32 -3.16
C ASN A 189 11.58 -0.12 -2.67
N PHE A 190 12.70 -0.81 -2.46
CA PHE A 190 12.72 -2.22 -2.07
C PHE A 190 13.55 -2.45 -0.81
N ASN A 191 13.10 -3.42 0.01
CA ASN A 191 13.86 -3.96 1.12
C ASN A 191 14.61 -5.22 0.67
N ASP A 192 15.93 -5.15 0.69
CA ASP A 192 16.82 -6.28 0.45
C ASP A 192 17.46 -6.78 1.74
N SER A 193 16.79 -7.74 2.41
CA SER A 193 17.30 -8.37 3.63
C SER A 193 17.69 -7.36 4.74
N GLY A 194 16.95 -6.26 4.85
CA GLY A 194 17.15 -5.19 5.84
C GLY A 194 17.66 -3.88 5.23
N ALA A 195 18.38 -3.92 4.11
CA ALA A 195 18.88 -2.71 3.44
C ALA A 195 17.86 -2.15 2.44
N CYS A 196 17.65 -0.84 2.43
CA CYS A 196 16.79 -0.19 1.45
C CYS A 196 17.55 0.12 0.15
N VAL A 197 17.10 -0.47 -0.95
CA VAL A 197 17.76 -0.40 -2.26
C VAL A 197 16.82 0.12 -3.34
N THR A 198 17.37 0.79 -4.35
CA THR A 198 16.63 1.29 -5.52
C THR A 198 16.09 0.17 -6.40
N GLN A 199 16.85 -0.91 -6.54
CA GLN A 199 16.51 -2.07 -7.36
C GLN A 199 17.09 -3.34 -6.75
N CYS A 200 16.38 -4.45 -6.90
CA CYS A 200 16.90 -5.74 -6.46
C CYS A 200 18.10 -6.18 -7.30
N PRO A 201 19.02 -6.98 -6.74
CA PRO A 201 20.15 -7.56 -7.49
C PRO A 201 19.71 -8.27 -8.77
N GLN A 202 20.17 -7.77 -9.90
CA GLN A 202 19.77 -8.25 -11.22
C GLN A 202 20.25 -9.69 -11.49
N PRO A 203 19.52 -10.49 -12.32
CA PRO A 203 19.91 -11.85 -12.70
C PRO A 203 21.23 -11.92 -13.48
N PHE A 204 21.58 -10.87 -14.21
CA PHE A 204 22.80 -10.79 -14.99
C PHE A 204 23.60 -9.55 -14.62
N VAL A 205 24.92 -9.68 -14.56
CA VAL A 205 25.85 -8.57 -14.27
C VAL A 205 26.92 -8.54 -15.34
N TYR A 206 27.28 -7.35 -15.80
CA TYR A 206 28.33 -7.17 -16.78
C TYR A 206 29.69 -7.47 -16.16
N ASN A 207 30.43 -8.40 -16.77
CA ASN A 207 31.80 -8.71 -16.39
C ASN A 207 32.77 -7.93 -17.31
N PRO A 208 33.52 -6.94 -16.78
CA PRO A 208 34.44 -6.13 -17.58
C PRO A 208 35.62 -6.92 -18.18
N THR A 209 35.93 -8.11 -17.66
CA THR A 209 37.04 -8.95 -18.14
C THR A 209 36.64 -9.75 -19.38
N SER A 210 35.43 -10.32 -19.38
CA SER A 210 34.89 -11.09 -20.51
C SER A 210 34.11 -10.24 -21.51
N PHE A 211 33.79 -8.98 -21.15
CA PHE A 211 32.92 -8.07 -21.90
C PHE A 211 31.52 -8.66 -22.17
N GLN A 212 31.04 -9.51 -21.25
CA GLN A 212 29.78 -10.24 -21.39
C GLN A 212 28.90 -10.09 -20.14
N LEU A 213 27.61 -10.35 -20.31
CA LEU A 213 26.66 -10.46 -19.21
C LEU A 213 26.73 -11.88 -18.63
N GLU A 214 27.09 -12.00 -17.37
CA GLU A 214 27.22 -13.27 -16.66
C GLU A 214 26.13 -13.42 -15.59
N HIS A 215 25.75 -14.66 -15.30
CA HIS A 215 24.72 -14.95 -14.32
C HIS A 215 25.17 -14.54 -12.91
N ASN A 216 24.34 -13.76 -12.22
CA ASN A 216 24.62 -13.28 -10.88
C ASN A 216 24.13 -14.29 -9.83
N PRO A 217 25.03 -14.96 -9.07
CA PRO A 217 24.62 -15.89 -8.02
C PRO A 217 23.87 -15.21 -6.85
N ARG A 218 23.95 -13.88 -6.75
CA ARG A 218 23.26 -13.07 -5.74
C ARG A 218 21.94 -12.46 -6.25
N ALA A 219 21.46 -12.87 -7.42
CA ALA A 219 20.21 -12.39 -7.99
C ALA A 219 19.03 -12.57 -7.02
N LYS A 220 18.14 -11.58 -7.00
CA LYS A 220 16.87 -11.62 -6.28
C LYS A 220 15.77 -11.02 -7.14
N TYR A 221 14.55 -11.48 -6.91
CA TYR A 221 13.36 -11.06 -7.62
C TYR A 221 12.60 -10.00 -6.82
N THR A 222 12.03 -9.02 -7.51
CA THR A 222 11.14 -8.04 -6.89
C THR A 222 9.79 -8.70 -6.56
N TYR A 223 9.31 -8.50 -5.33
CA TYR A 223 7.98 -8.91 -4.91
C TYR A 223 7.38 -7.80 -4.05
N GLY A 224 6.49 -7.00 -4.63
CA GLY A 224 5.98 -5.79 -3.98
C GLY A 224 7.12 -4.83 -3.66
N ALA A 225 7.36 -4.56 -2.37
CA ALA A 225 8.44 -3.72 -1.88
C ALA A 225 9.63 -4.52 -1.31
N PHE A 226 9.80 -5.78 -1.69
CA PHE A 226 10.84 -6.68 -1.16
C PHE A 226 11.66 -7.35 -2.26
N CYS A 227 12.91 -7.67 -1.95
CA CYS A 227 13.77 -8.52 -2.77
C CYS A 227 13.80 -9.96 -2.22
N VAL A 228 13.31 -10.92 -2.99
CA VAL A 228 13.20 -12.33 -2.57
C VAL A 228 14.07 -13.24 -3.43
N LYS A 229 14.67 -14.26 -2.81
CA LYS A 229 15.47 -15.28 -3.55
C LYS A 229 14.61 -16.22 -4.40
N LYS A 230 13.36 -16.45 -3.98
CA LYS A 230 12.38 -17.31 -4.66
C LYS A 230 11.02 -16.63 -4.59
N CYS A 231 10.27 -16.67 -5.69
CA CYS A 231 8.91 -16.17 -5.70
C CYS A 231 8.00 -17.02 -4.79
N PRO A 232 6.99 -16.42 -4.15
CA PRO A 232 5.99 -17.16 -3.37
C PRO A 232 5.22 -18.19 -4.21
N HIS A 233 4.53 -19.11 -3.54
CA HIS A 233 3.65 -20.07 -4.22
C HIS A 233 2.57 -19.32 -5.04
N ASN A 234 2.25 -19.83 -6.24
CA ASN A 234 1.36 -19.22 -7.25
C ASN A 234 1.89 -17.94 -7.94
N PHE A 235 3.18 -17.62 -7.81
CA PHE A 235 3.82 -16.58 -8.61
C PHE A 235 4.78 -17.18 -9.63
N VAL A 236 4.96 -16.47 -10.73
CA VAL A 236 5.85 -16.82 -11.85
C VAL A 236 6.90 -15.73 -11.97
N VAL A 237 8.13 -16.11 -12.29
CA VAL A 237 9.22 -15.16 -12.54
C VAL A 237 9.06 -14.55 -13.93
N ASP A 238 8.95 -13.23 -14.03
CA ASP A 238 9.09 -12.51 -15.28
C ASP A 238 10.28 -11.55 -15.22
N HIS A 239 11.32 -11.84 -16.02
CA HIS A 239 12.64 -11.20 -15.97
C HIS A 239 13.25 -11.18 -14.55
N SER A 240 13.01 -10.11 -13.80
CA SER A 240 13.53 -9.88 -12.45
C SER A 240 12.42 -9.69 -11.40
N SER A 241 11.16 -10.04 -11.73
CA SER A 241 9.99 -9.75 -10.90
C SER A 241 9.09 -10.96 -10.71
N CYS A 242 8.41 -11.04 -9.57
CA CYS A 242 7.39 -12.05 -9.30
C CYS A 242 6.01 -11.54 -9.72
N VAL A 243 5.43 -12.13 -10.76
CA VAL A 243 4.11 -11.77 -11.30
C VAL A 243 3.09 -12.89 -11.06
N ARG A 244 1.80 -12.55 -11.01
CA ARG A 244 0.72 -13.54 -10.81
C ARG A 244 0.43 -14.37 -12.07
N ALA A 245 0.68 -13.78 -13.23
CA ALA A 245 0.49 -14.41 -14.53
C ALA A 245 1.48 -13.78 -15.52
N CYS A 246 1.90 -14.55 -16.52
CA CYS A 246 2.76 -14.01 -17.58
C CYS A 246 2.02 -12.94 -18.41
N PRO A 247 2.75 -11.92 -18.89
CA PRO A 247 2.23 -10.98 -19.88
C PRO A 247 1.70 -11.69 -21.13
N SER A 248 0.79 -11.05 -21.87
CA SER A 248 0.11 -11.65 -23.03
C SER A 248 1.04 -12.13 -24.16
N ASN A 249 2.29 -11.64 -24.20
CA ASN A 249 3.31 -12.02 -25.18
C ASN A 249 4.30 -13.08 -24.65
N LYS A 250 4.01 -13.70 -23.50
CA LYS A 250 4.85 -14.73 -22.86
C LYS A 250 4.02 -15.91 -22.39
N MET A 251 4.64 -17.07 -22.29
CA MET A 251 4.04 -18.30 -21.75
C MET A 251 4.74 -18.73 -20.45
N GLU A 252 3.98 -19.36 -19.56
CA GLU A 252 4.51 -19.96 -18.32
C GLU A 252 5.22 -21.28 -18.67
N VAL A 253 6.50 -21.36 -18.34
CA VAL A 253 7.33 -22.56 -18.52
C VAL A 253 7.93 -22.91 -17.17
N GLU A 254 7.98 -24.21 -16.85
CA GLU A 254 8.59 -24.69 -15.62
C GLU A 254 9.94 -25.33 -15.94
N GLU A 255 11.02 -24.68 -15.51
CA GLU A 255 12.39 -25.17 -15.66
C GLU A 255 13.01 -25.32 -14.28
N ASN A 256 13.58 -26.48 -13.96
CA ASN A 256 14.20 -26.76 -12.66
C ASN A 256 13.28 -26.47 -11.45
N ARG A 257 11.96 -26.72 -11.58
CA ARG A 257 10.91 -26.41 -10.58
C ARG A 257 10.72 -24.91 -10.30
N ILE A 258 11.20 -24.05 -11.20
CA ILE A 258 10.98 -22.61 -11.17
C ILE A 258 10.07 -22.28 -12.35
N LYS A 259 8.93 -21.67 -12.04
CA LYS A 259 8.00 -21.17 -13.03
C LYS A 259 8.49 -19.82 -13.53
N MET A 260 8.70 -19.70 -14.83
CA MET A 260 9.17 -18.47 -15.48
C MET A 260 8.37 -18.15 -16.74
N CYS A 261 8.37 -16.87 -17.11
CA CYS A 261 7.74 -16.37 -18.32
C CYS A 261 8.75 -16.27 -19.45
N LEU A 262 8.56 -17.07 -20.51
CA LEU A 262 9.37 -16.99 -21.72
C LEU A 262 8.58 -16.39 -22.88
N PRO A 263 9.22 -15.58 -23.76
CA PRO A 263 8.59 -15.12 -24.99
C PRO A 263 8.05 -16.30 -25.80
N CYS A 264 6.85 -16.13 -26.35
CA CYS A 264 6.28 -17.13 -27.24
C CYS A 264 7.03 -17.14 -28.56
N THR A 265 7.19 -18.31 -29.18
CA THR A 265 7.88 -18.44 -30.48
C THR A 265 7.07 -17.84 -31.63
N ASP A 266 5.74 -18.00 -31.61
CA ASP A 266 4.83 -17.46 -32.62
C ASP A 266 3.53 -16.92 -31.99
N ILE A 267 2.57 -17.79 -31.69
CA ILE A 267 1.29 -17.43 -31.09
C ILE A 267 1.32 -17.83 -29.61
N CYS A 268 1.13 -16.85 -28.71
CA CYS A 268 1.03 -17.18 -27.29
C CYS A 268 -0.20 -18.01 -26.98
N PRO A 269 -0.09 -18.99 -26.08
CA PRO A 269 -1.25 -19.72 -25.62
C PRO A 269 -2.27 -18.77 -24.97
N LYS A 270 -3.37 -18.43 -25.65
CA LYS A 270 -4.43 -17.61 -25.08
C LYS A 270 -5.22 -18.46 -24.08
N VAL A 271 -5.13 -18.09 -22.80
CA VAL A 271 -5.91 -18.72 -21.74
C VAL A 271 -7.25 -18.02 -21.64
N CYS A 272 -8.35 -18.77 -21.70
CA CYS A 272 -9.71 -18.24 -21.66
C CYS A 272 -10.50 -18.87 -20.52
N ASP A 273 -11.44 -18.13 -19.95
CA ASP A 273 -12.30 -18.65 -18.90
C ASP A 273 -13.23 -19.74 -19.48
N GLY A 274 -13.44 -20.81 -18.71
CA GLY A 274 -14.40 -21.85 -19.01
C GLY A 274 -15.80 -21.55 -18.44
N ILE A 275 -16.78 -22.29 -18.90
CA ILE A 275 -18.17 -22.25 -18.42
C ILE A 275 -18.20 -22.47 -16.89
N GLY A 276 -18.84 -21.55 -16.18
CA GLY A 276 -18.90 -21.53 -14.72
C GLY A 276 -17.65 -20.98 -14.03
N THR A 277 -16.76 -20.27 -14.76
CA THR A 277 -15.54 -19.65 -14.23
C THR A 277 -15.39 -18.21 -14.73
N GLY A 278 -14.95 -17.29 -13.86
CA GLY A 278 -14.53 -15.94 -14.25
C GLY A 278 -15.60 -15.13 -15.00
N SER A 279 -15.26 -14.70 -16.22
CA SER A 279 -16.19 -13.98 -17.12
C SER A 279 -17.41 -14.81 -17.56
N LEU A 280 -17.32 -16.14 -17.50
CA LEU A 280 -18.40 -17.07 -17.85
C LEU A 280 -19.02 -17.75 -16.63
N GLN A 281 -18.92 -17.14 -15.44
CA GLN A 281 -19.44 -17.71 -14.19
C GLN A 281 -20.94 -18.03 -14.24
N ALA A 282 -21.73 -17.21 -14.94
CA ALA A 282 -23.17 -17.37 -15.07
C ALA A 282 -23.59 -18.28 -16.25
N ALA A 283 -22.65 -18.61 -17.15
CA ALA A 283 -22.95 -19.44 -18.30
C ALA A 283 -23.10 -20.91 -17.86
N GLN A 284 -24.08 -21.61 -18.43
CA GLN A 284 -24.30 -23.04 -18.20
C GLN A 284 -23.84 -23.91 -19.37
N THR A 285 -23.73 -23.32 -20.56
CA THR A 285 -23.27 -23.99 -21.78
C THR A 285 -22.59 -22.97 -22.68
N VAL A 286 -21.76 -23.46 -23.59
CA VAL A 286 -21.33 -22.70 -24.76
C VAL A 286 -22.55 -22.51 -25.68
N ASP A 287 -22.75 -21.28 -26.15
CA ASP A 287 -23.85 -20.88 -27.04
C ASP A 287 -23.41 -19.72 -27.96
N ALA A 288 -24.30 -19.28 -28.86
CA ALA A 288 -24.01 -18.20 -29.81
C ALA A 288 -23.64 -16.86 -29.15
N SER A 289 -24.03 -16.62 -27.90
CA SER A 289 -23.73 -15.37 -27.19
C SER A 289 -22.31 -15.33 -26.60
N ASN A 290 -21.68 -16.50 -26.38
CA ASN A 290 -20.40 -16.59 -25.71
C ASN A 290 -19.30 -17.33 -26.52
N ILE A 291 -19.64 -17.92 -27.66
CA ILE A 291 -18.70 -18.67 -28.51
C ILE A 291 -17.50 -17.83 -28.96
N ASP A 292 -17.70 -16.53 -29.22
CA ASP A 292 -16.65 -15.62 -29.68
C ASP A 292 -15.59 -15.37 -28.60
N ASN A 293 -15.92 -15.58 -27.33
CA ASN A 293 -14.96 -15.47 -26.23
C ASN A 293 -13.88 -16.56 -26.30
N PHE A 294 -14.15 -17.66 -27.01
CA PHE A 294 -13.23 -18.78 -27.20
C PHE A 294 -12.32 -18.65 -28.43
N VAL A 295 -12.45 -17.57 -29.22
CA VAL A 295 -11.62 -17.36 -30.41
C VAL A 295 -10.14 -17.23 -30.03
N ASN A 296 -9.28 -17.99 -30.72
CA ASN A 296 -7.83 -18.08 -30.49
C ASN A 296 -7.42 -18.65 -29.12
N CYS A 297 -8.34 -19.21 -28.33
CA CYS A 297 -8.03 -19.82 -27.04
C CYS A 297 -7.31 -21.16 -27.23
N THR A 298 -6.19 -21.34 -26.55
CA THR A 298 -5.40 -22.57 -26.57
C THR A 298 -5.43 -23.31 -25.24
N LYS A 299 -5.87 -22.64 -24.16
CA LYS A 299 -6.04 -23.23 -22.82
C LYS A 299 -7.32 -22.69 -22.20
N ILE A 300 -8.12 -23.56 -21.60
CA ILE A 300 -9.34 -23.17 -20.89
C ILE A 300 -9.10 -23.28 -19.39
N ASN A 301 -9.45 -22.22 -18.66
CA ASN A 301 -9.45 -22.17 -17.21
C ASN A 301 -10.87 -22.41 -16.70
N GLY A 302 -11.19 -23.66 -16.34
CA GLY A 302 -12.54 -24.08 -15.96
C GLY A 302 -13.04 -25.20 -16.86
N ASN A 303 -14.34 -25.21 -17.16
CA ASN A 303 -14.98 -26.30 -17.90
C ASN A 303 -15.41 -25.87 -19.32
N LEU A 304 -15.55 -26.82 -20.24
CA LEU A 304 -16.32 -26.64 -21.47
C LEU A 304 -17.57 -27.51 -21.39
N ILE A 305 -18.75 -26.90 -21.55
CA ILE A 305 -20.04 -27.59 -21.41
C ILE A 305 -20.86 -27.29 -22.65
N PHE A 306 -21.37 -28.32 -23.32
CA PHE A 306 -22.23 -28.21 -24.50
C PHE A 306 -23.56 -28.90 -24.22
N LEU A 307 -24.63 -28.12 -24.10
CA LEU A 307 -26.01 -28.59 -23.90
C LEU A 307 -26.85 -28.34 -25.15
N ILE A 308 -27.93 -29.11 -25.32
CA ILE A 308 -28.86 -28.97 -26.46
C ILE A 308 -29.41 -27.55 -26.56
N THR A 309 -29.63 -26.89 -25.43
CA THR A 309 -30.11 -25.49 -25.35
C THR A 309 -29.13 -24.49 -25.93
N GLY A 310 -27.83 -24.76 -25.91
CA GLY A 310 -26.81 -23.88 -26.52
C GLY A 310 -26.52 -24.20 -27.99
N ILE A 311 -26.76 -25.44 -28.42
CA ILE A 311 -26.49 -25.89 -29.80
C ILE A 311 -27.67 -25.58 -30.75
N LYS A 312 -28.90 -25.64 -30.24
CA LYS A 312 -30.14 -25.41 -31.02
C LYS A 312 -30.85 -24.09 -30.69
N GLY A 313 -30.28 -23.30 -29.77
CA GLY A 313 -30.80 -22.01 -29.33
C GLY A 313 -30.46 -20.88 -30.30
#